data_AF-A0A965NQP3-F1
#
_entry.id   AF-A0A965NQP3-F1
#
_cell.length_a   1.000
_cell.length_b   1.000
_cell.length_c   1.000
_cell.angle_alpha   90.00
_cell.angle_beta   90.00
_cell.angle_gamma   90.00
#
_symmetry.space_group_name_H-M   'P 1'
#
loop_
_entity.id
_entity.type
_entity.pdbx_description
1 polymer ?
#
loop_
_entity_poly.entity_id
_entity_poly.type
_entity_poly.pdbx_seq_one_letter_code
_entity_poly.pdbx_strand_id
1 'polypeptide(L)'
;MSRDASLFSKRKRANAFGLTFSMAAMSIGMLFLFWILAILLYKGFSAISPALFLANTPAPGTEGGGLANPIVGSLMIVSFCTLISTPIGILA
;
A
#
# COMPACT_ATOMS: atom_id res chain seq x y z
N MET A 1 25.21 -33.22 -29.66
CA MET A 1 24.50 -32.53 -28.56
C MET A 1 25.10 -31.12 -28.37
N SER A 2 24.96 -30.26 -29.39
CA SER A 2 25.41 -28.87 -29.32
C SER A 2 24.36 -28.09 -28.53
N ARG A 3 24.60 -27.86 -27.23
CA ARG A 3 23.64 -27.14 -26.38
C ARG A 3 23.56 -25.69 -26.87
N ASP A 4 22.34 -25.19 -26.98
CA ASP A 4 21.98 -23.83 -27.41
C ASP A 4 22.46 -22.72 -26.46
N ALA A 5 23.77 -22.62 -26.21
CA ALA A 5 24.37 -21.65 -25.30
C ALA A 5 24.04 -20.20 -25.68
N SER A 6 23.81 -19.93 -26.96
CA SER A 6 23.39 -18.63 -27.49
C SER A 6 21.94 -18.28 -27.13
N LEU A 7 21.02 -19.25 -27.11
CA LEU A 7 19.62 -19.05 -26.69
C LEU A 7 19.52 -18.87 -25.18
N PHE A 8 20.27 -19.65 -24.40
CA PHE A 8 20.36 -19.48 -22.94
C PHE A 8 20.92 -18.10 -22.54
N SER A 9 21.94 -17.60 -23.26
CA SER A 9 22.52 -16.28 -23.00
C SER A 9 21.57 -15.13 -23.31
N LYS A 10 20.75 -15.24 -24.37
CA LYS A 10 19.69 -14.26 -24.70
C LYS A 10 18.61 -14.20 -23.61
N ARG A 11 18.14 -15.36 -23.12
CA ARG A 11 17.14 -15.43 -22.04
C ARG A 11 17.67 -14.90 -20.72
N LYS A 12 18.94 -15.16 -20.39
CA LYS A 12 19.59 -14.64 -19.19
C LYS A 12 19.68 -13.12 -19.20
N ARG A 13 20.00 -12.51 -20.35
CA ARG A 13 20.02 -11.05 -20.50
C ARG A 13 18.63 -10.44 -20.38
N ALA A 14 17.62 -11.00 -21.06
CA ALA A 14 16.24 -10.52 -20.97
C ALA A 14 15.71 -10.59 -19.52
N ASN A 15 15.99 -11.70 -18.82
CA ASN A 15 15.63 -11.85 -17.42
C ASN A 15 16.35 -10.85 -16.52
N ALA A 16 17.65 -10.62 -16.75
CA ALA A 16 18.41 -9.63 -15.99
C ALA A 16 17.83 -8.22 -16.16
N PHE A 17 17.53 -7.81 -17.40
CA PHE A 17 16.90 -6.51 -17.68
C PHE A 17 15.53 -6.37 -17.00
N GLY A 18 14.68 -7.39 -17.12
CA GLY A 18 13.37 -7.39 -16.46
C GLY A 18 13.47 -7.28 -14.93
N LEU A 19 14.38 -8.05 -14.33
CA LEU A 19 14.60 -8.03 -12.88
C LEU A 19 15.14 -6.67 -12.42
N THR A 20 16.12 -6.10 -13.14
CA THR A 20 16.66 -4.78 -12.80
C THR A 20 15.60 -3.69 -12.89
N PHE A 21 14.73 -3.74 -13.91
CA PHE A 21 13.68 -2.73 -14.08
C PHE A 21 12.58 -2.87 -13.02
N SER A 22 12.21 -4.10 -12.67
CA SER A 22 11.27 -4.39 -11.57
C SER A 22 11.82 -3.92 -10.22
N MET A 23 13.10 -4.21 -9.91
CA MET A 23 13.77 -3.74 -8.70
C MET A 23 13.88 -2.21 -8.66
N ALA A 24 14.17 -1.57 -9.79
CA ALA A 24 14.19 -0.12 -9.89
C ALA A 24 12.79 0.48 -9.62
N ALA A 25 11.74 -0.05 -10.25
CA ALA A 25 10.37 0.39 -10.05
C ALA A 25 9.93 0.25 -8.58
N MET A 26 10.23 -0.89 -7.95
CA MET A 26 9.98 -1.13 -6.52
C MET A 26 10.71 -0.12 -5.65
N SER A 27 11.99 0.14 -5.93
CA SER A 27 12.81 1.07 -5.15
C SER A 27 12.29 2.51 -5.25
N ILE A 28 11.88 2.93 -6.44
CA ILE A 28 11.28 4.26 -6.65
C ILE A 28 9.99 4.39 -5.82
N GLY A 29 9.09 3.40 -5.88
CA GLY A 29 7.86 3.41 -5.07
C GLY A 29 8.15 3.47 -3.56
N MET A 30 9.13 2.69 -3.09
CA MET A 30 9.58 2.70 -1.69
C MET A 30 10.14 4.07 -1.28
N LEU A 31 10.93 4.74 -2.12
CA LEU A 31 11.44 6.08 -1.85
C LEU A 31 10.31 7.08 -1.60
N PHE A 32 9.28 7.09 -2.46
CA PHE A 32 8.12 7.96 -2.26
C PHE A 32 7.33 7.60 -1.00
N LEU A 33 7.11 6.30 -0.73
CA LEU A 33 6.45 5.83 0.49
C LEU A 33 7.18 6.30 1.74
N PHE A 34 8.49 6.12 1.81
CA PHE A 34 9.30 6.58 2.93
C PHE A 34 9.28 8.10 3.05
N TRP A 35 9.27 8.84 1.94
CA TRP A 35 9.18 10.29 1.97
C TRP A 35 7.84 10.76 2.55
N ILE A 36 6.72 10.24 2.07
CA ILE A 36 5.40 10.62 2.62
C ILE A 36 5.25 10.18 4.08
N LEU A 37 5.80 9.03 4.46
CA LEU A 37 5.78 8.58 5.85
C LEU A 37 6.61 9.50 6.74
N ALA A 38 7.80 9.91 6.29
CA ALA A 38 8.67 10.82 7.03
C ALA A 38 8.02 12.20 7.22
N ILE A 39 7.39 12.77 6.19
CA ILE A 39 6.71 14.07 6.32
C ILE A 39 5.47 13.98 7.23
N LEU A 40 4.73 12.87 7.16
CA LEU A 40 3.57 12.60 8.03
C LEU A 40 4.01 12.45 9.49
N LEU A 41 5.10 11.73 9.77
CA LEU A 41 5.62 11.62 11.12
C LEU A 41 6.12 12.97 11.62
N TYR A 42 6.90 13.71 10.83
CA TYR A 42 7.46 14.99 11.24
C TYR A 42 6.37 16.04 11.52
N LYS A 43 5.36 16.16 10.65
CA LYS A 43 4.28 17.15 10.81
C LYS A 43 3.13 16.66 11.70
N GLY A 44 2.91 15.36 11.74
CA GLY A 44 1.79 14.73 12.43
C GLY A 44 2.10 14.28 13.85
N PHE A 45 3.36 14.32 14.31
CA PHE A 45 3.73 13.88 15.66
C PHE A 45 2.93 14.61 16.76
N SER A 46 2.76 15.93 16.61
CA SER A 46 1.98 16.76 17.54
C SER A 46 0.48 16.45 17.53
N ALA A 47 -0.03 15.80 16.46
CA ALA A 47 -1.42 15.42 16.33
C ALA A 47 -1.73 14.04 16.94
N ILE A 48 -0.72 13.26 17.33
CA ILE A 48 -0.91 11.94 17.95
C ILE A 48 -1.42 12.14 19.39
N SER A 49 -2.72 11.99 19.56
CA SER A 49 -3.40 12.01 20.85
C SER A 49 -4.54 10.98 20.86
N PRO A 50 -5.06 10.56 22.03
CA PRO A 50 -6.23 9.69 22.08
C PRO A 50 -7.44 10.27 21.33
N ALA A 51 -7.56 11.60 21.28
CA ALA A 51 -8.59 12.30 20.53
C ALA A 51 -8.49 12.05 19.01
N LEU A 52 -7.30 11.80 18.47
CA LEU A 52 -7.13 11.48 17.04
C LEU A 52 -7.87 10.20 16.64
N PHE A 53 -7.95 9.21 17.52
CA PHE A 53 -8.60 7.93 17.22
C PHE A 53 -10.08 7.90 17.63
N LEU A 54 -10.42 8.54 18.75
CA LEU A 54 -11.75 8.49 19.34
C LEU A 54 -12.67 9.62 18.89
N ALA A 55 -12.12 10.77 18.48
CA ALA A 55 -12.95 11.87 18.00
C ALA A 55 -13.45 11.59 16.58
N ASN A 56 -14.65 12.07 16.31
CA ASN A 56 -15.23 12.04 14.97
C ASN A 56 -14.49 13.03 14.06
N THR A 57 -14.48 12.76 12.75
CA THR A 57 -14.06 13.74 11.76
C THR A 57 -15.19 14.74 11.58
N PRO A 58 -15.07 16.00 12.05
CA PRO A 58 -16.12 16.99 11.86
C PRO A 58 -16.06 17.56 10.43
N ALA A 59 -17.03 18.40 10.08
CA ALA A 59 -17.11 19.01 8.75
C ALA A 59 -15.86 19.86 8.43
N PRO A 60 -15.50 20.03 7.15
CA PRO A 60 -14.37 20.85 6.75
C PRO A 60 -14.50 22.29 7.29
N GLY A 61 -13.46 22.80 7.97
CA GLY A 61 -13.43 24.17 8.49
C GLY A 61 -13.74 24.33 9.98
N THR A 62 -14.04 23.25 10.72
CA THR A 62 -14.17 23.28 12.18
C THR A 62 -12.85 22.91 12.86
N GLU A 63 -12.51 23.57 13.97
CA GLU A 63 -11.30 23.26 14.74
C GLU A 63 -11.37 21.88 15.40
N GLY A 64 -10.25 21.14 15.34
CA GLY A 64 -10.17 19.76 15.82
C GLY A 64 -10.63 18.73 14.80
N GLY A 65 -10.26 17.48 15.05
CA GLY A 65 -10.65 16.35 14.20
C GLY A 65 -10.07 15.04 14.69
N GLY A 66 -10.78 13.94 14.40
CA GLY A 66 -10.30 12.58 14.61
C GLY A 66 -10.68 11.67 13.47
N LEU A 67 -10.28 10.40 13.58
CA LEU A 67 -10.33 9.37 12.55
C LEU A 67 -11.38 8.29 12.85
N ALA A 68 -12.22 8.47 13.88
CA ALA A 68 -13.17 7.45 14.32
C ALA A 68 -14.11 7.00 13.20
N ASN A 69 -14.74 7.95 12.49
CA ASN A 69 -15.68 7.66 11.40
C ASN A 69 -15.01 6.93 10.22
N PRO A 70 -13.85 7.38 9.70
CA PRO A 70 -13.10 6.64 8.68
C PRO A 70 -12.73 5.22 9.10
N ILE A 71 -12.26 5.01 10.34
CA ILE A 71 -11.84 3.69 10.83
C ILE A 71 -13.03 2.73 10.88
N VAL A 72 -14.15 3.15 11.48
CA VAL A 72 -15.36 2.33 11.56
C VAL A 72 -15.92 2.07 10.16
N GLY A 73 -15.95 3.09 9.29
CA GLY A 73 -16.35 2.98 7.89
C GLY A 73 -15.54 1.91 7.13
N SER A 74 -14.22 1.97 7.20
CA SER A 74 -13.33 0.99 6.56
C SER A 74 -13.52 -0.42 7.14
N LEU A 75 -13.68 -0.55 8.46
CA LEU A 75 -13.91 -1.85 9.10
C LEU A 75 -15.20 -2.50 8.60
N MET A 76 -16.29 -1.72 8.51
CA MET A 76 -17.56 -2.20 7.95
C MET A 76 -17.37 -2.64 6.50
N ILE A 77 -16.77 -1.80 5.65
CA ILE A 77 -16.57 -2.12 4.23
C ILE A 77 -15.74 -3.41 4.06
N VAL A 78 -14.61 -3.52 4.75
CA VAL A 78 -13.72 -4.69 4.63
C VAL A 78 -14.42 -5.94 5.14
N SER A 79 -15.11 -5.89 6.29
CA SER A 79 -15.81 -7.06 6.84
C SER A 79 -16.92 -7.57 5.92
N PHE A 80 -17.77 -6.68 5.40
CA PHE A 80 -18.81 -7.08 4.43
C PHE A 80 -18.20 -7.59 3.12
N CYS A 81 -17.18 -6.91 2.58
CA CYS A 81 -16.49 -7.37 1.37
C CYS A 81 -15.86 -8.75 1.57
N THR A 82 -15.19 -9.02 2.69
CA THR A 82 -14.60 -10.32 2.98
C THR A 82 -15.68 -11.39 3.16
N LEU A 83 -16.73 -11.12 3.93
CA LEU A 83 -17.81 -12.10 4.17
C LEU A 83 -18.58 -12.50 2.90
N ILE A 84 -18.66 -11.61 1.91
CA ILE A 84 -19.37 -11.89 0.65
C ILE A 84 -18.39 -12.37 -0.43
N SER A 85 -17.29 -11.64 -0.67
CA SER A 85 -16.36 -11.92 -1.75
C SER A 85 -15.54 -13.19 -1.53
N THR A 86 -15.08 -13.46 -0.30
CA THR A 86 -14.27 -14.64 0.00
C THR A 86 -15.00 -15.96 -0.25
N PRO A 87 -16.24 -16.20 0.25
CA PRO A 87 -16.93 -17.45 -0.07
C PRO A 87 -17.30 -17.55 -1.55
N ILE A 88 -17.74 -16.45 -2.20
CA ILE A 88 -18.04 -16.48 -3.64
C ILE A 88 -16.80 -16.82 -4.45
N GLY A 89 -15.65 -16.23 -4.12
CA GLY A 89 -14.38 -16.49 -4.81
C GLY A 89 -13.81 -17.89 -4.57
N ILE A 90 -14.09 -18.51 -3.42
CA ILE A 90 -13.69 -19.91 -3.15
C ILE A 90 -14.62 -20.90 -3.87
N LEU A 91 -15.89 -20.53 -4.08
CA LEU A 91 -16.89 -21.38 -4.73
C LEU A 91 -16.93 -21.26 -6.27
N ALA A 92 -16.17 -20.33 -6.86
CA ALA A 92 -16.05 -20.11 -8.32
C ALA A 92 -14.90 -20.91 -8.93
#